data_AF-A0A875RWL6-F1
#
_entry.id   AF-A0A875RWL6-F1
#
_cell.length_a   1.000
_cell.length_b   1.000
_cell.length_c   1.000
_cell.angle_alpha   90.00
_cell.angle_beta   90.00
_cell.angle_gamma   90.00
#
_symmetry.space_group_name_H-M   'P 1'
#
loop_
_entity.id
_entity.type
_entity.pdbx_description
1 polymer ?
#
loop_
_entity_poly.entity_id
_entity_poly.type
_entity_poly.pdbx_seq_one_letter_code
_entity_poly.pdbx_strand_id
1 'polypeptide(L)'
;MQLTRDLTVQLGSLMVLFTILVVVLKNSSVYPILFNTLIDTYQYPRKPDFHVSLTRSLIGDVSEERLGHRLEELSQLFPDSRYYNSESGYRSALYFYDVLQGFTQRDRGRYTVRRFKHNGWRQPTLIFRIQGIHEQIVILGCHLDSMNLNPFANAPGVDDNLSGIDVVLEALDIFTNESIVSDLPVLQNTLEFHFYAAEEVGSLGSQEVFKEYRKNNRKVIAMLQQDMTGYTEGSNKKGIGEHFGIITDYASVTLTEFVKSLVDQYSEIPYLETRCRKVCSDHVSSLMYGYPGAYALESVVDMSNPYIHSDQDTLEWINIGHVRKHAELVVAYISELAFTEDLPLASSVKDYMSFGYYDFIIMFSMTDTFRFVWCVALLATCVALGGSIYDDVRGGEGVDQAYEVIAHHE
;
A
#
# COMPACT_ATOMS: atom_id res chain seq x y z
N MET A 1 -50.49 26.14 11.64
CA MET A 1 -50.86 24.93 10.88
C MET A 1 -50.03 24.75 9.61
N GLN A 2 -49.87 25.79 8.78
CA GLN A 2 -49.01 25.74 7.59
C GLN A 2 -47.52 25.59 7.94
N LEU A 3 -46.98 26.43 8.84
CA LEU A 3 -45.60 26.31 9.34
C LEU A 3 -45.29 24.91 9.89
N THR A 4 -46.20 24.32 10.68
CA THR A 4 -46.03 22.97 11.22
C THR A 4 -45.96 21.90 10.13
N ARG A 5 -46.79 22.03 9.09
CA ARG A 5 -46.78 21.12 7.94
C ARG A 5 -45.50 21.26 7.14
N ASP A 6 -45.06 22.49 6.90
CA ASP A 6 -43.88 22.79 6.10
C ASP A 6 -42.60 22.32 6.83
N LEU A 7 -42.48 22.58 8.13
CA LEU A 7 -41.42 22.02 8.99
C LEU A 7 -41.42 20.49 9.00
N THR A 8 -42.60 19.86 9.04
CA THR A 8 -42.70 18.38 8.99
C THR A 8 -42.17 17.82 7.67
N VAL A 9 -42.49 18.47 6.54
CA VAL A 9 -41.99 18.08 5.22
C VAL A 9 -40.49 18.31 5.09
N GLN A 10 -39.98 19.44 5.58
CA GLN A 10 -38.54 19.75 5.57
C GLN A 10 -37.75 18.76 6.43
N LEU A 11 -38.19 18.48 7.67
CA LEU A 11 -37.56 17.50 8.55
C LEU A 11 -37.59 16.10 7.96
N GLY A 12 -38.73 15.69 7.38
CA GLY A 12 -38.85 14.41 6.68
C GLY A 12 -37.89 14.30 5.50
N SER A 13 -37.79 15.37 4.69
CA SER A 13 -36.85 15.44 3.56
C SER A 13 -35.39 15.37 4.02
N LEU A 14 -35.05 16.07 5.12
CA LEU A 14 -33.72 16.04 5.71
C LEU A 14 -33.36 14.62 6.19
N MET A 15 -34.29 13.93 6.86
CA MET A 15 -34.08 12.54 7.29
C MET A 15 -33.86 11.59 6.10
N VAL A 16 -34.62 11.76 5.01
CA VAL A 16 -34.44 10.96 3.78
C VAL A 16 -33.08 11.22 3.16
N LEU A 17 -32.69 12.48 2.98
CA LEU A 17 -31.39 12.86 2.39
C LEU A 17 -30.22 12.34 3.24
N PHE A 18 -30.32 12.46 4.57
CA PHE A 18 -29.31 11.93 5.48
C PHE A 18 -29.24 10.39 5.42
N THR A 19 -30.39 9.71 5.31
CA THR A 19 -30.42 8.25 5.14
C THR A 19 -29.74 7.84 3.83
N ILE A 20 -30.01 8.54 2.73
CA ILE A 20 -29.34 8.29 1.44
C ILE A 20 -27.84 8.50 1.57
N LEU A 21 -27.39 9.60 2.20
CA LEU A 21 -25.98 9.88 2.45
C LEU A 21 -25.30 8.72 3.19
N VAL A 22 -25.90 8.24 4.28
CA VAL A 22 -25.37 7.10 5.06
C VAL A 22 -25.30 5.82 4.22
N VAL A 23 -26.31 5.55 3.39
CA VAL A 23 -26.32 4.36 2.50
C VAL A 23 -25.22 4.46 1.45
N VAL A 24 -25.01 5.64 0.85
CA VAL A 24 -23.94 5.85 -0.14
C VAL A 24 -22.57 5.63 0.50
N LEU A 25 -22.34 6.15 1.71
CA LEU A 25 -21.09 5.94 2.46
C LEU A 25 -20.87 4.46 2.78
N LYS A 26 -21.89 3.76 3.30
CA LYS A 26 -21.80 2.35 3.70
C LYS A 26 -21.51 1.38 2.55
N ASN A 27 -21.88 1.76 1.33
CA ASN A 27 -21.67 0.93 0.14
C ASN A 27 -20.26 1.05 -0.45
N SER A 28 -19.38 1.86 0.14
CA SER A 28 -17.97 1.91 -0.24
C SER A 28 -17.19 0.70 0.28
N SER A 29 -16.24 0.20 -0.50
CA SER A 29 -15.33 -0.85 -0.01
C SER A 29 -14.35 -0.37 1.04
N VAL A 30 -14.11 0.94 1.16
CA VAL A 30 -13.24 1.50 2.20
C VAL A 30 -14.02 1.90 3.46
N TYR A 31 -15.35 1.83 3.47
CA TYR A 31 -16.15 2.10 4.66
C TYR A 31 -15.73 1.30 5.92
N PRO A 32 -15.35 0.01 5.83
CA PRO A 32 -14.93 -0.76 6.99
C PRO A 32 -13.73 -0.18 7.74
N ILE A 33 -12.88 0.66 7.12
CA ILE A 33 -11.69 1.21 7.78
C ILE A 33 -12.04 2.20 8.89
N LEU A 34 -13.27 2.72 8.92
CA LEU A 34 -13.79 3.53 10.03
C LEU A 34 -13.92 2.74 11.34
N PHE A 35 -13.74 1.42 11.30
CA PHE A 35 -13.75 0.53 12.46
C PHE A 35 -12.39 -0.12 12.64
N ASN A 36 -12.11 -0.57 13.86
CA ASN A 36 -10.91 -1.33 14.14
C ASN A 36 -10.90 -2.63 13.32
N THR A 37 -9.87 -2.80 12.51
CA THR A 37 -9.64 -4.01 11.73
C THR A 37 -8.72 -4.93 12.53
N LEU A 38 -9.19 -6.15 12.81
CA LEU A 38 -8.35 -7.18 13.39
C LEU A 38 -7.40 -7.71 12.32
N ILE A 39 -6.11 -7.78 12.64
CA ILE A 39 -5.09 -8.31 11.75
C ILE A 39 -4.79 -9.76 12.12
N ASP A 40 -4.80 -10.65 11.12
CA ASP A 40 -4.34 -12.03 11.26
C ASP A 40 -2.88 -12.01 11.69
N THR A 41 -2.64 -12.32 12.96
CA THR A 41 -1.33 -12.21 13.60
C THR A 41 -0.72 -13.60 13.71
N TYR A 42 0.53 -13.76 13.26
CA TYR A 42 1.24 -15.04 13.23
C TYR A 42 2.45 -15.05 14.16
N GLN A 43 2.90 -16.25 14.53
CA GLN A 43 4.12 -16.43 15.33
C GLN A 43 5.33 -16.49 14.41
N TYR A 44 5.95 -15.35 14.15
CA TYR A 44 7.18 -15.30 13.34
C TYR A 44 8.38 -15.91 14.08
N PRO A 45 9.36 -16.46 13.34
CA PRO A 45 10.58 -16.97 13.94
C PRO A 45 11.27 -15.89 14.78
N ARG A 46 11.95 -16.31 15.84
CA ARG A 46 12.79 -15.45 16.69
C ARG A 46 14.11 -16.16 16.93
N LYS A 47 15.16 -15.42 17.28
CA LYS A 47 16.42 -16.07 17.72
C LYS A 47 16.12 -17.02 18.89
N PRO A 48 16.61 -18.27 18.88
CA PRO A 48 17.61 -18.85 17.97
C PRO A 48 17.06 -19.58 16.73
N ASP A 49 15.75 -19.57 16.47
CA ASP A 49 15.06 -20.40 15.47
C ASP A 49 15.29 -19.96 14.01
N PHE A 50 16.11 -18.95 13.78
CA PHE A 50 16.45 -18.49 12.43
C PHE A 50 17.33 -19.49 11.67
N HIS A 51 17.11 -19.57 10.36
CA HIS A 51 17.91 -20.34 9.41
C HIS A 51 19.24 -19.62 9.06
N VAL A 52 19.98 -19.15 10.06
CA VAL A 52 21.09 -18.19 9.90
C VAL A 52 22.11 -18.57 8.84
N SER A 53 22.58 -19.82 8.81
CA SER A 53 23.57 -20.28 7.84
C SER A 53 23.04 -20.28 6.41
N LEU A 54 21.80 -20.76 6.22
CA LEU A 54 21.13 -20.78 4.91
C LEU A 54 20.86 -19.36 4.43
N THR A 55 20.27 -18.53 5.29
CA THR A 55 19.94 -17.14 4.99
C THR A 55 21.17 -16.33 4.63
N ARG A 56 22.30 -16.48 5.35
CA ARG A 56 23.57 -15.83 4.99
C ARG A 56 24.13 -16.31 3.66
N SER A 57 23.95 -17.59 3.31
CA SER A 57 24.36 -18.09 2.00
C SER A 57 23.57 -17.41 0.89
N LEU A 58 22.24 -17.37 0.99
CA LEU A 58 21.36 -16.74 0.01
C LEU A 58 21.62 -15.23 -0.14
N ILE A 59 21.86 -14.54 0.98
CA ILE A 59 22.27 -13.13 0.98
C ILE A 59 23.58 -12.93 0.19
N GLY A 60 24.52 -13.89 0.29
CA GLY A 60 25.79 -13.85 -0.43
C GLY A 60 25.65 -13.93 -1.96
N ASP A 61 24.51 -14.40 -2.47
CA ASP A 61 24.24 -14.50 -3.91
C ASP A 61 23.63 -13.21 -4.51
N VAL A 62 23.23 -12.25 -3.65
CA VAL A 62 22.75 -10.93 -4.08
C VAL A 62 23.87 -10.16 -4.76
N SER A 63 23.60 -9.63 -5.96
CA SER A 63 24.61 -8.98 -6.81
C SER A 63 24.33 -7.49 -6.99
N GLU A 64 25.25 -6.65 -6.48
CA GLU A 64 25.23 -5.20 -6.71
C GLU A 64 25.32 -4.86 -8.21
N GLU A 65 26.15 -5.59 -8.95
CA GLU A 65 26.37 -5.40 -10.39
C GLU A 65 25.09 -5.68 -11.18
N ARG A 66 24.38 -6.76 -10.85
CA ARG A 66 23.12 -7.13 -11.52
C ARG A 66 22.02 -6.10 -11.26
N LEU A 67 21.89 -5.64 -10.01
CA LEU A 67 20.97 -4.56 -9.64
C LEU A 67 21.32 -3.27 -10.43
N GLY A 68 22.58 -2.83 -10.37
CA GLY A 68 23.02 -1.63 -11.07
C GLY A 68 22.76 -1.66 -12.58
N HIS A 69 23.10 -2.76 -13.24
CA HIS A 69 22.84 -2.93 -14.66
C HIS A 69 21.35 -2.96 -14.98
N ARG A 70 20.54 -3.70 -14.21
CA ARG A 70 19.10 -3.81 -14.44
C ARG A 70 18.43 -2.45 -14.25
N LEU A 71 18.78 -1.71 -13.20
CA LEU A 71 18.20 -0.39 -12.94
C LEU A 71 18.59 0.63 -14.03
N GLU A 72 19.83 0.59 -14.53
CA GLU A 72 20.26 1.41 -15.66
C GLU A 72 19.44 1.10 -16.94
N GLU A 73 19.30 -0.18 -17.28
CA GLU A 73 18.50 -0.62 -18.44
C GLU A 73 17.03 -0.21 -18.31
N LEU A 74 16.42 -0.41 -17.14
CA LEU A 74 15.03 -0.05 -16.88
C LEU A 74 14.81 1.47 -16.95
N SER A 75 15.75 2.26 -16.42
CA SER A 75 15.70 3.72 -16.46
C SER A 75 15.74 4.25 -17.91
N GLN A 76 16.54 3.62 -18.77
CA GLN A 76 16.61 3.96 -20.19
C GLN A 76 15.38 3.49 -20.98
N LEU A 77 14.76 2.37 -20.56
CA LEU A 77 13.58 1.81 -21.22
C LEU A 77 12.29 2.58 -20.88
N PHE A 78 12.20 3.15 -19.67
CA PHE A 78 11.03 3.87 -19.18
C PHE A 78 11.32 5.32 -18.75
N PRO A 79 11.89 6.17 -19.63
CA PRO A 79 12.24 7.54 -19.27
C PRO A 79 11.03 8.48 -19.16
N ASP A 80 9.89 8.08 -19.75
CA ASP A 80 8.74 8.96 -19.91
C ASP A 80 7.75 8.85 -18.76
N SER A 81 7.15 7.69 -18.51
CA SER A 81 6.22 7.45 -17.39
C SER A 81 5.69 6.02 -17.45
N ARG A 82 5.38 5.44 -16.28
CA ARG A 82 4.65 4.17 -16.14
C ARG A 82 3.23 4.36 -15.60
N TYR A 83 2.62 5.54 -15.80
CA TYR A 83 1.32 5.89 -15.23
C TYR A 83 0.22 4.85 -15.49
N TYR A 84 -0.49 4.45 -14.43
CA TYR A 84 -1.40 3.30 -14.43
C TYR A 84 -2.50 3.30 -15.51
N ASN A 85 -2.95 4.49 -15.90
CA ASN A 85 -4.01 4.70 -16.89
C ASN A 85 -3.52 5.32 -18.19
N SER A 86 -2.27 5.02 -18.59
CA SER A 86 -1.70 5.41 -19.87
C SER A 86 -1.34 4.19 -20.72
N GLU A 87 -1.06 4.43 -22.01
CA GLU A 87 -0.49 3.37 -22.88
C GLU A 87 0.92 2.97 -22.42
N SER A 88 1.73 3.91 -21.95
CA SER A 88 3.09 3.63 -21.48
C SER A 88 3.07 2.75 -20.22
N GLY A 89 2.20 3.03 -19.25
CA GLY A 89 2.03 2.18 -18.06
C GLY A 89 1.46 0.80 -18.39
N TYR A 90 0.58 0.68 -19.38
CA TYR A 90 0.14 -0.64 -19.85
C TYR A 90 1.30 -1.43 -20.48
N ARG A 91 2.11 -0.77 -21.33
CA ARG A 91 3.27 -1.41 -21.98
C ARG A 91 4.36 -1.79 -20.99
N SER A 92 4.62 -0.98 -19.96
CA SER A 92 5.58 -1.34 -18.91
C SER A 92 5.14 -2.60 -18.16
N ALA A 93 3.86 -2.72 -17.80
CA ALA A 93 3.35 -3.93 -17.17
C ALA A 93 3.40 -5.17 -18.10
N LEU A 94 3.24 -5.00 -19.42
CA LEU A 94 3.45 -6.11 -20.36
C LEU A 94 4.93 -6.52 -20.43
N TYR A 95 5.85 -5.55 -20.43
CA TYR A 95 7.29 -5.83 -20.37
C TYR A 95 7.65 -6.63 -19.11
N PHE A 96 7.24 -6.16 -17.93
CA PHE A 96 7.50 -6.89 -16.69
C PHE A 96 6.79 -8.25 -16.65
N TYR A 97 5.60 -8.37 -17.25
CA TYR A 97 4.96 -9.68 -17.39
C TYR A 97 5.80 -10.65 -18.23
N ASP A 98 6.45 -10.19 -19.29
CA ASP A 98 7.33 -11.02 -20.12
C ASP A 98 8.62 -11.40 -19.38
N VAL A 99 9.21 -10.47 -18.62
CA VAL A 99 10.32 -10.76 -17.69
C VAL A 99 9.92 -11.87 -16.72
N LEU A 100 8.77 -11.72 -16.05
CA LEU A 100 8.22 -12.71 -15.12
C LEU A 100 7.88 -14.05 -15.79
N GLN A 101 7.39 -14.04 -17.04
CA GLN A 101 7.19 -15.26 -17.81
C GLN A 101 8.51 -16.01 -18.06
N GLY A 102 9.62 -15.30 -18.24
CA GLY A 102 10.95 -15.90 -18.37
C GLY A 102 11.30 -16.81 -17.19
N PHE A 103 11.02 -16.36 -15.97
CA PHE A 103 11.21 -17.15 -14.75
C PHE A 103 10.35 -18.42 -14.71
N THR A 104 9.10 -18.35 -15.18
CA THR A 104 8.22 -19.54 -15.20
C THR A 104 8.72 -20.67 -16.09
N GLN A 105 9.61 -20.37 -17.05
CA GLN A 105 10.19 -21.40 -17.91
C GLN A 105 11.20 -22.30 -17.17
N ARG A 106 11.72 -21.86 -16.02
CA ARG A 106 12.69 -22.60 -15.21
C ARG A 106 12.03 -23.80 -14.50
N ASP A 107 10.83 -23.62 -13.94
CA ASP A 107 9.98 -24.70 -13.38
C ASP A 107 8.49 -24.41 -13.62
N ARG A 108 7.94 -24.90 -14.73
CA ARG A 108 6.52 -24.69 -15.12
C ARG A 108 5.52 -25.36 -14.17
N GLY A 109 5.95 -26.30 -13.33
CA GLY A 109 5.08 -26.99 -12.39
C GLY A 109 4.90 -26.21 -11.08
N ARG A 110 5.91 -25.44 -10.69
CA ARG A 110 5.96 -24.71 -9.42
C ARG A 110 5.81 -23.20 -9.57
N TYR A 111 6.24 -22.65 -10.69
CA TYR A 111 6.27 -21.21 -10.95
C TYR A 111 5.11 -20.81 -11.85
N THR A 112 4.35 -19.80 -11.42
CA THR A 112 3.25 -19.24 -12.21
C THR A 112 3.27 -17.72 -12.18
N VAL A 113 2.83 -17.10 -13.25
CA VAL A 113 2.62 -15.65 -13.32
C VAL A 113 1.21 -15.36 -13.82
N ARG A 114 0.50 -14.47 -13.13
CA ARG A 114 -0.82 -14.00 -13.56
C ARG A 114 -0.90 -12.49 -13.63
N ARG A 115 -1.73 -12.01 -14.55
CA ARG A 115 -2.16 -10.61 -14.62
C ARG A 115 -3.49 -10.49 -13.90
N PHE A 116 -3.52 -9.75 -12.79
CA PHE A 116 -4.74 -9.32 -12.16
C PHE A 116 -5.28 -8.11 -12.94
N LYS A 117 -6.47 -8.25 -13.53
CA LYS A 117 -7.08 -7.19 -14.33
C LYS A 117 -7.95 -6.31 -13.44
N HIS A 118 -7.83 -5.01 -13.63
CA HIS A 118 -8.65 -4.00 -12.97
C HIS A 118 -9.73 -3.49 -13.92
N ASN A 119 -10.92 -3.18 -13.42
CA ASN A 119 -12.03 -2.75 -14.27
C ASN A 119 -11.91 -1.26 -14.66
N GLY A 120 -11.19 -0.45 -13.88
CA GLY A 120 -11.13 1.00 -14.05
C GLY A 120 -9.97 1.51 -14.93
N TRP A 121 -8.95 0.68 -15.19
CA TRP A 121 -7.75 1.08 -15.92
C TRP A 121 -7.08 -0.10 -16.63
N ARG A 122 -6.06 0.18 -17.45
CA ARG A 122 -5.45 -0.81 -18.34
C ARG A 122 -4.26 -1.54 -17.73
N GLN A 123 -3.42 -0.87 -16.95
CA GLN A 123 -2.24 -1.49 -16.32
C GLN A 123 -2.68 -2.60 -15.33
N PRO A 124 -2.34 -3.88 -15.58
CA PRO A 124 -2.65 -4.95 -14.63
C PRO A 124 -1.65 -4.96 -13.47
N THR A 125 -2.08 -5.41 -12.30
CA THR A 125 -1.17 -5.90 -11.26
C THR A 125 -0.60 -7.26 -11.70
N LEU A 126 0.70 -7.48 -11.49
CA LEU A 126 1.36 -8.75 -11.80
C LEU A 126 1.64 -9.52 -10.51
N ILE A 127 1.35 -10.82 -10.52
CA ILE A 127 1.59 -11.69 -9.37
C ILE A 127 2.34 -12.91 -9.87
N PHE A 128 3.61 -13.01 -9.47
CA PHE A 128 4.42 -14.21 -9.64
C PHE A 128 4.32 -15.07 -8.39
N ARG A 129 4.18 -16.38 -8.54
CA ARG A 129 3.98 -17.32 -7.45
C ARG A 129 4.94 -18.49 -7.57
N ILE A 130 5.58 -18.81 -6.44
CA ILE A 130 6.33 -20.05 -6.23
C ILE A 130 5.56 -20.91 -5.24
N GLN A 131 5.08 -22.07 -5.70
CA GLN A 131 4.30 -22.98 -4.86
C GLN A 131 5.18 -23.66 -3.80
N GLY A 132 4.85 -23.46 -2.52
CA GLY A 132 5.38 -24.21 -1.37
C GLY A 132 4.50 -25.41 -1.00
N ILE A 133 4.85 -26.13 0.07
CA ILE A 133 4.04 -27.25 0.59
C ILE A 133 2.71 -26.74 1.16
N HIS A 134 2.74 -25.67 1.94
CA HIS A 134 1.58 -25.08 2.63
C HIS A 134 0.90 -24.00 1.78
N GLU A 135 -0.39 -23.79 2.06
CA GLU A 135 -1.18 -22.71 1.47
C GLU A 135 -0.93 -21.34 2.11
N GLN A 136 -0.08 -21.26 3.14
CA GLN A 136 0.36 -20.00 3.72
C GLN A 136 1.17 -19.21 2.69
N ILE A 137 0.87 -17.91 2.54
CA ILE A 137 1.43 -17.04 1.51
C ILE A 137 2.29 -15.95 2.16
N VAL A 138 3.57 -15.92 1.81
CA VAL A 138 4.51 -14.83 2.09
C VAL A 138 4.58 -13.94 0.86
N ILE A 139 4.34 -12.64 1.03
CA ILE A 139 4.29 -11.68 -0.07
C ILE A 139 5.46 -10.70 0.03
N LEU A 140 6.19 -10.55 -1.07
CA LEU A 140 7.08 -9.41 -1.31
C LEU A 140 6.45 -8.52 -2.38
N GLY A 141 6.24 -7.23 -2.07
CA GLY A 141 5.51 -6.30 -2.94
C GLY A 141 6.31 -5.06 -3.34
N CYS A 142 5.98 -4.52 -4.51
CA CYS A 142 6.38 -3.21 -5.03
C CYS A 142 5.29 -2.71 -5.99
N HIS A 143 5.30 -1.44 -6.40
CA HIS A 143 4.39 -0.96 -7.45
C HIS A 143 5.08 -0.71 -8.79
N LEU A 144 4.29 -0.74 -9.87
CA LEU A 144 4.72 -0.64 -11.25
C LEU A 144 4.64 0.77 -11.79
N ASP A 145 3.63 1.51 -11.37
CA ASP A 145 3.37 2.83 -11.90
C ASP A 145 4.36 3.87 -11.41
N SER A 146 4.38 5.00 -12.12
CA SER A 146 5.05 6.23 -11.70
C SER A 146 4.18 7.39 -12.14
N MET A 147 4.22 8.49 -11.39
CA MET A 147 3.55 9.72 -11.78
C MET A 147 4.46 10.94 -11.69
N ASN A 148 4.01 12.06 -12.27
CA ASN A 148 4.57 13.38 -12.04
C ASN A 148 3.46 14.29 -11.55
N LEU A 149 3.73 15.11 -10.53
CA LEU A 149 2.78 16.11 -10.03
C LEU A 149 2.41 17.14 -11.12
N ASN A 150 3.31 17.38 -12.08
CA ASN A 150 3.01 18.01 -13.34
C ASN A 150 2.61 16.95 -14.38
N PRO A 151 1.31 16.84 -14.75
CA PRO A 151 0.81 15.79 -15.63
C PRO A 151 1.32 15.89 -17.09
N PHE A 152 2.03 16.96 -17.43
CA PHE A 152 2.62 17.17 -18.76
C PHE A 152 4.12 16.88 -18.81
N ALA A 153 4.74 16.51 -17.69
CA ALA A 153 6.16 16.20 -17.60
C ALA A 153 6.40 14.69 -17.50
N ASN A 154 7.63 14.28 -17.79
CA ASN A 154 8.05 12.89 -17.65
C ASN A 154 8.12 12.50 -16.16
N ALA A 155 7.88 11.23 -15.87
CA ALA A 155 7.97 10.56 -14.59
C ALA A 155 8.86 9.31 -14.72
N PRO A 156 10.20 9.46 -14.84
CA PRO A 156 11.08 8.32 -14.97
C PRO A 156 10.92 7.34 -13.81
N GLY A 157 10.70 7.86 -12.58
CA GLY A 157 10.29 7.06 -11.43
C GLY A 157 11.35 6.01 -11.08
N VAL A 158 12.63 6.43 -11.00
CA VAL A 158 13.74 5.50 -10.81
C VAL A 158 13.79 5.02 -9.37
N ASP A 159 13.76 5.92 -8.41
CA ASP A 159 13.62 5.57 -7.01
C ASP A 159 12.17 5.17 -6.68
N ASP A 160 11.20 5.86 -7.29
CA ASP A 160 9.76 5.65 -7.10
C ASP A 160 9.11 5.14 -8.42
N ASN A 161 9.13 3.84 -8.72
CA ASN A 161 9.66 2.75 -7.91
C ASN A 161 10.37 1.66 -8.73
N LEU A 162 11.19 2.05 -9.72
CA LEU A 162 12.04 1.06 -10.39
C LEU A 162 13.03 0.40 -9.41
N SER A 163 13.51 1.10 -8.39
CA SER A 163 14.43 0.55 -7.40
C SER A 163 13.79 -0.58 -6.58
N GLY A 164 12.54 -0.43 -6.14
CA GLY A 164 11.80 -1.50 -5.47
C GLY A 164 11.49 -2.66 -6.41
N ILE A 165 11.10 -2.39 -7.66
CA ILE A 165 10.94 -3.44 -8.69
C ILE A 165 12.24 -4.24 -8.86
N ASP A 166 13.38 -3.56 -8.91
CA ASP A 166 14.69 -4.18 -9.07
C ASP A 166 15.06 -5.08 -7.87
N VAL A 167 14.78 -4.62 -6.64
CA VAL A 167 14.91 -5.43 -5.41
C VAL A 167 14.05 -6.69 -5.46
N VAL A 168 12.79 -6.57 -5.89
CA VAL A 168 11.87 -7.72 -5.99
C VAL A 168 12.31 -8.70 -7.08
N LEU A 169 12.79 -8.21 -8.23
CA LEU A 169 13.34 -9.03 -9.31
C LEU A 169 14.63 -9.74 -8.89
N GLU A 170 15.48 -9.09 -8.09
CA GLU A 170 16.70 -9.69 -7.57
C GLU A 170 16.40 -10.84 -6.61
N ALA A 171 15.47 -10.65 -5.67
CA ALA A 171 15.00 -11.74 -4.83
C ALA A 171 14.43 -12.88 -5.67
N LEU A 172 13.66 -12.56 -6.72
CA LEU A 172 13.12 -13.57 -7.62
C LEU A 172 14.22 -14.35 -8.36
N ASP A 173 15.28 -13.68 -8.82
CA ASP A 173 16.45 -14.33 -9.41
C ASP A 173 17.08 -15.34 -8.44
N ILE A 174 17.27 -14.98 -7.16
CA ILE A 174 17.82 -15.89 -6.15
C ILE A 174 16.93 -17.13 -5.95
N PHE A 175 15.62 -16.92 -5.74
CA PHE A 175 14.68 -18.00 -5.43
C PHE A 175 14.19 -18.80 -6.64
N THR A 176 14.75 -18.55 -7.82
CA THR A 176 14.45 -19.29 -9.06
C THR A 176 15.69 -19.67 -9.87
N ASN A 177 16.89 -19.38 -9.38
CA ASN A 177 18.12 -19.79 -10.03
C ASN A 177 18.44 -21.24 -9.67
N GLU A 178 18.38 -22.13 -10.67
CA GLU A 178 18.63 -23.58 -10.51
C GLU A 178 19.96 -23.90 -9.81
N SER A 179 21.02 -23.09 -9.99
CA SER A 179 22.31 -23.32 -9.32
C SER A 179 22.28 -23.00 -7.82
N ILE A 180 21.27 -22.26 -7.36
CA ILE A 180 21.04 -21.90 -5.97
C ILE A 180 19.96 -22.82 -5.38
N VAL A 181 18.82 -22.94 -6.06
CA VAL A 181 17.63 -23.61 -5.51
C VAL A 181 17.77 -25.13 -5.41
N SER A 182 18.70 -25.76 -6.13
CA SER A 182 18.94 -27.21 -6.05
C SER A 182 19.39 -27.68 -4.66
N ASP A 183 20.02 -26.78 -3.91
CA ASP A 183 20.63 -27.08 -2.61
C ASP A 183 19.77 -26.58 -1.44
N LEU A 184 18.62 -25.95 -1.72
CA LEU A 184 17.74 -25.41 -0.69
C LEU A 184 16.83 -26.49 -0.09
N PRO A 185 16.44 -26.35 1.19
CA PRO A 185 15.40 -27.16 1.78
C PRO A 185 14.09 -27.05 0.99
N VAL A 186 13.17 -27.99 1.25
CA VAL A 186 11.85 -27.90 0.64
C VAL A 186 11.15 -26.64 1.13
N LEU A 187 10.62 -25.87 0.18
CA LEU A 187 9.88 -24.64 0.44
C LEU A 187 8.58 -24.96 1.19
N GLN A 188 8.49 -24.53 2.44
CA GLN A 188 7.34 -24.78 3.30
C GLN A 188 6.17 -23.87 2.93
N ASN A 189 6.42 -22.57 2.80
CA ASN A 189 5.38 -21.58 2.56
C ASN A 189 5.39 -21.10 1.10
N THR A 190 4.21 -20.85 0.54
CA THR A 190 4.10 -20.30 -0.81
C THR A 190 4.64 -18.88 -0.82
N LEU A 191 5.45 -18.55 -1.83
CA LEU A 191 5.93 -17.19 -2.05
C LEU A 191 5.14 -16.53 -3.17
N GLU A 192 4.76 -15.27 -2.98
CA GLU A 192 4.23 -14.43 -4.05
C GLU A 192 4.99 -13.10 -4.14
N PHE A 193 5.32 -12.71 -5.37
CA PHE A 193 5.98 -11.46 -5.69
C PHE A 193 4.98 -10.59 -6.46
N HIS A 194 4.60 -9.47 -5.85
CA HIS A 194 3.54 -8.62 -6.34
C HIS A 194 4.11 -7.32 -6.91
N PHE A 195 3.62 -6.96 -8.09
CA PHE A 195 3.95 -5.72 -8.78
C PHE A 195 2.63 -4.98 -9.04
N TYR A 196 2.26 -4.12 -8.10
CA TYR A 196 0.96 -3.49 -8.03
C TYR A 196 0.81 -2.38 -9.09
N ALA A 197 -0.38 -2.28 -9.68
CA ALA A 197 -0.74 -1.13 -10.50
C ALA A 197 -1.41 -0.06 -9.64
N ALA A 198 -1.35 1.20 -10.08
CA ALA A 198 -2.14 2.29 -9.52
C ALA A 198 -1.87 2.55 -8.02
N GLU A 199 -0.61 2.47 -7.60
CA GLU A 199 -0.19 2.87 -6.26
C GLU A 199 -0.37 4.37 -6.07
N GLU A 200 0.10 5.14 -7.05
CA GLU A 200 0.24 6.60 -7.01
C GLU A 200 -1.11 7.34 -6.92
N VAL A 201 -2.20 6.61 -7.14
CA VAL A 201 -3.58 7.08 -7.05
C VAL A 201 -4.35 6.40 -5.91
N GLY A 202 -3.64 5.98 -4.87
CA GLY A 202 -4.20 5.52 -3.59
C GLY A 202 -4.15 4.01 -3.40
N SER A 203 -3.08 3.35 -3.87
CA SER A 203 -2.86 1.91 -3.71
C SER A 203 -4.03 1.07 -4.26
N LEU A 204 -4.65 1.52 -5.36
CA LEU A 204 -5.91 0.95 -5.86
C LEU A 204 -5.73 -0.49 -6.34
N GLY A 205 -4.59 -0.82 -6.96
CA GLY A 205 -4.32 -2.17 -7.44
C GLY A 205 -4.16 -3.18 -6.29
N SER A 206 -3.34 -2.85 -5.29
CA SER A 206 -3.16 -3.70 -4.11
C SER A 206 -4.46 -3.84 -3.32
N GLN A 207 -5.27 -2.79 -3.20
CA GLN A 207 -6.60 -2.86 -2.58
C GLN A 207 -7.49 -3.91 -3.26
N GLU A 208 -7.56 -3.93 -4.61
CA GLU A 208 -8.38 -4.92 -5.32
C GLU A 208 -7.86 -6.36 -5.15
N VAL A 209 -6.53 -6.55 -5.12
CA VAL A 209 -5.91 -7.86 -4.87
C VAL A 209 -6.26 -8.38 -3.47
N PHE A 210 -6.03 -7.58 -2.43
CA PHE A 210 -6.28 -8.02 -1.05
C PHE A 210 -7.77 -8.19 -0.75
N LYS A 211 -8.64 -7.41 -1.40
CA LYS A 211 -10.09 -7.62 -1.38
C LYS A 211 -10.47 -8.99 -1.95
N GLU A 212 -9.91 -9.36 -3.10
CA GLU A 212 -10.11 -10.69 -3.70
C GLU A 212 -9.57 -11.79 -2.77
N TYR A 213 -8.39 -11.58 -2.18
CA TYR A 213 -7.75 -12.55 -1.29
C TYR A 213 -8.60 -12.82 -0.06
N ARG A 214 -9.08 -11.75 0.60
CA ARG A 214 -9.97 -11.85 1.76
C ARG A 214 -11.30 -12.51 1.40
N LYS A 215 -11.89 -12.16 0.25
CA LYS A 215 -13.12 -12.81 -0.25
C LYS A 215 -12.93 -14.31 -0.50
N ASN A 216 -11.76 -14.71 -0.96
CA ASN A 216 -11.42 -16.10 -1.28
C ASN A 216 -10.73 -16.84 -0.11
N ASN A 217 -10.72 -16.26 1.11
CA ASN A 217 -10.11 -16.83 2.30
C ASN A 217 -8.64 -17.27 2.11
N ARG A 218 -7.85 -16.49 1.34
CA ARG A 218 -6.41 -16.74 1.18
C ARG A 218 -5.70 -16.49 2.51
N LYS A 219 -4.69 -17.30 2.81
CA LYS A 219 -3.90 -17.24 4.06
C LYS A 219 -2.61 -16.46 3.83
N VAL A 220 -2.70 -15.13 3.74
CA VAL A 220 -1.49 -14.29 3.71
C VAL A 220 -0.97 -14.18 5.13
N ILE A 221 0.26 -14.66 5.33
CA ILE A 221 0.91 -14.71 6.65
C ILE A 221 1.86 -13.55 6.87
N ALA A 222 2.35 -12.92 5.79
CA ALA A 222 3.22 -11.77 5.85
C ALA A 222 3.21 -11.05 4.49
N MET A 223 3.23 -9.72 4.50
CA MET A 223 3.49 -8.90 3.33
C MET A 223 4.52 -7.83 3.68
N LEU A 224 5.63 -7.79 2.93
CA LEU A 224 6.64 -6.75 3.02
C LEU A 224 6.62 -5.91 1.73
N GLN A 225 6.46 -4.59 1.88
CA GLN A 225 6.54 -3.64 0.77
C GLN A 225 7.98 -3.13 0.57
N GLN A 226 8.37 -3.00 -0.69
CA GLN A 226 9.55 -2.28 -1.16
C GLN A 226 9.11 -1.15 -2.09
N ASP A 227 9.34 0.06 -1.63
CA ASP A 227 8.94 1.28 -2.29
C ASP A 227 9.96 2.34 -1.89
N MET A 228 10.71 2.84 -2.87
CA MET A 228 11.93 3.64 -2.71
C MET A 228 13.02 2.94 -1.88
N THR A 229 14.12 2.57 -2.55
CA THR A 229 15.18 1.74 -1.95
C THR A 229 16.57 2.27 -2.23
N GLY A 230 16.70 3.47 -2.80
CA GLY A 230 17.91 3.90 -3.48
C GLY A 230 18.56 5.17 -2.96
N TYR A 231 17.80 6.12 -2.43
CA TYR A 231 18.31 7.44 -2.10
C TYR A 231 18.84 7.55 -0.67
N THR A 232 20.12 7.89 -0.56
CA THR A 232 20.84 8.02 0.73
C THR A 232 21.33 9.43 1.02
N GLU A 233 21.29 10.32 0.03
CA GLU A 233 21.91 11.66 0.13
C GLU A 233 21.23 12.53 1.18
N GLY A 234 19.91 12.41 1.37
CA GLY A 234 19.17 13.13 2.41
C GLY A 234 19.67 12.82 3.82
N SER A 235 19.88 11.54 4.11
CA SER A 235 20.44 11.06 5.38
C SER A 235 21.91 11.44 5.56
N ASN A 236 22.70 11.32 4.49
CA ASN A 236 24.13 11.67 4.50
C ASN A 236 24.36 13.16 4.75
N LYS A 237 23.57 14.05 4.12
CA LYS A 237 23.61 15.51 4.36
C LYS A 237 23.32 15.89 5.82
N LYS A 238 22.52 15.08 6.53
CA LYS A 238 22.21 15.27 7.96
C LYS A 238 23.21 14.58 8.91
N GLY A 239 24.22 13.89 8.38
CA GLY A 239 25.24 13.19 9.18
C GLY A 239 24.75 11.94 9.89
N ILE A 240 23.63 11.35 9.43
CA ILE A 240 23.02 10.15 10.03
C ILE A 240 23.61 8.87 9.43
N GLY A 241 23.98 8.92 8.16
CA GLY A 241 24.45 7.75 7.40
C GLY A 241 23.31 6.89 6.88
N GLU A 242 23.67 5.82 6.17
CA GLU A 242 22.73 4.85 5.61
C GLU A 242 22.00 4.08 6.72
N HIS A 243 20.70 3.89 6.53
CA HIS A 243 19.83 3.14 7.43
C HIS A 243 18.55 2.77 6.69
N PHE A 244 17.85 1.72 7.14
CA PHE A 244 16.48 1.48 6.69
C PHE A 244 15.50 2.37 7.47
N GLY A 245 14.51 2.94 6.80
CA GLY A 245 13.34 3.53 7.44
C GLY A 245 12.26 2.46 7.67
N ILE A 246 12.03 2.05 8.90
CA ILE A 246 10.99 1.07 9.22
C ILE A 246 9.71 1.79 9.63
N ILE A 247 8.65 1.64 8.85
CA ILE A 247 7.36 2.26 9.12
C ILE A 247 6.68 1.60 10.33
N THR A 248 6.24 2.43 11.27
CA THR A 248 5.62 1.97 12.53
C THR A 248 4.14 2.34 12.69
N ASP A 249 3.64 3.28 11.89
CA ASP A 249 2.21 3.57 11.78
C ASP A 249 1.64 2.94 10.50
N TYR A 250 0.36 2.54 10.52
CA TYR A 250 -0.21 1.76 9.42
C TYR A 250 0.60 0.50 9.07
N ALA A 251 1.15 -0.18 10.08
CA ALA A 251 1.88 -1.45 9.94
C ALA A 251 1.42 -2.49 10.98
N SER A 252 1.62 -3.77 10.68
CA SER A 252 1.47 -4.87 11.64
C SER A 252 2.64 -4.82 12.61
N VAL A 253 2.35 -4.58 13.89
CA VAL A 253 3.37 -4.50 14.96
C VAL A 253 4.22 -5.77 14.98
N THR A 254 3.57 -6.95 14.98
CA THR A 254 4.27 -8.22 15.13
C THR A 254 5.15 -8.54 13.91
N LEU A 255 4.69 -8.22 12.69
CA LEU A 255 5.49 -8.39 11.48
C LEU A 255 6.65 -7.37 11.41
N THR A 256 6.40 -6.12 11.79
CA THR A 256 7.42 -5.07 11.84
C THR A 256 8.53 -5.42 12.84
N GLU A 257 8.21 -5.95 14.01
CA GLU A 257 9.23 -6.45 14.95
C GLU A 257 10.08 -7.58 14.35
N PHE A 258 9.45 -8.49 13.60
CA PHE A 258 10.18 -9.53 12.89
C PHE A 258 11.14 -8.92 11.86
N VAL A 259 10.69 -7.99 11.01
CA VAL A 259 11.54 -7.31 10.03
C VAL A 259 12.73 -6.58 10.69
N LYS A 260 12.49 -5.87 11.80
CA LYS A 260 13.57 -5.23 12.58
C LYS A 260 14.61 -6.24 13.08
N SER A 261 14.15 -7.40 13.55
CA SER A 261 15.05 -8.46 14.00
C SER A 261 15.88 -9.09 12.86
N LEU A 262 15.39 -9.04 11.61
CA LEU A 262 16.16 -9.43 10.43
C LEU A 262 17.25 -8.40 10.13
N VAL A 263 16.94 -7.11 10.19
CA VAL A 263 17.95 -6.04 10.05
C VAL A 263 19.05 -6.23 11.09
N ASP A 264 18.70 -6.39 12.37
CA ASP A 264 19.67 -6.61 13.45
C ASP A 264 20.55 -7.87 13.27
N GLN A 265 20.06 -8.87 12.53
CA GLN A 265 20.75 -10.15 12.36
C GLN A 265 21.62 -10.21 11.09
N TYR A 266 21.16 -9.57 10.00
CA TYR A 266 21.68 -9.78 8.65
C TYR A 266 22.23 -8.52 7.99
N SER A 267 21.88 -7.33 8.47
CA SER A 267 22.33 -6.07 7.85
C SER A 267 23.61 -5.52 8.47
N GLU A 268 24.35 -4.75 7.66
CA GLU A 268 25.50 -3.94 8.07
C GLU A 268 25.10 -2.51 8.48
N ILE A 269 23.93 -2.05 8.02
CA ILE A 269 23.35 -0.74 8.36
C ILE A 269 22.20 -0.92 9.36
N PRO A 270 21.98 0.05 10.26
CA PRO A 270 20.89 -0.01 11.22
C PRO A 270 19.53 0.24 10.53
N TYR A 271 18.46 0.04 11.28
CA TYR A 271 17.18 0.68 10.97
C TYR A 271 16.93 1.87 11.90
N LEU A 272 16.12 2.81 11.41
CA LEU A 272 15.47 3.83 12.21
C LEU A 272 13.96 3.70 12.04
N GLU A 273 13.23 3.77 13.15
CA GLU A 273 11.77 3.80 13.11
C GLU A 273 11.28 5.15 12.60
N THR A 274 10.28 5.14 11.73
CA THR A 274 9.66 6.35 11.20
C THR A 274 8.16 6.17 11.03
N ARG A 275 7.49 7.25 10.63
CA ARG A 275 6.04 7.30 10.44
C ARG A 275 5.67 8.01 9.15
N CYS A 276 4.76 7.41 8.40
CA CYS A 276 4.17 8.00 7.21
C CYS A 276 3.15 9.09 7.53
N ARG A 277 2.39 8.93 8.61
CA ARG A 277 1.27 9.78 9.07
C ARG A 277 0.08 9.87 8.11
N LYS A 278 0.09 9.05 7.07
CA LYS A 278 -0.95 8.87 6.06
C LYS A 278 -0.83 7.46 5.49
N VAL A 279 -1.84 7.05 4.73
CA VAL A 279 -1.73 5.91 3.81
C VAL A 279 -0.59 6.21 2.83
N CYS A 280 0.52 5.46 2.93
CA CYS A 280 1.74 5.79 2.21
C CYS A 280 2.15 4.82 1.11
N SER A 281 1.78 3.54 1.19
CA SER A 281 2.11 2.56 0.15
C SER A 281 1.24 1.30 0.27
N ASP A 282 1.43 0.32 -0.62
CA ASP A 282 0.56 -0.86 -0.78
C ASP A 282 0.45 -1.78 0.45
N HIS A 283 1.40 -1.75 1.38
CA HIS A 283 1.32 -2.51 2.64
C HIS A 283 0.02 -2.19 3.41
N VAL A 284 -0.46 -0.95 3.31
CA VAL A 284 -1.71 -0.52 3.96
C VAL A 284 -2.92 -1.30 3.44
N SER A 285 -2.95 -1.61 2.14
CA SER A 285 -4.01 -2.41 1.53
C SER A 285 -4.12 -3.78 2.19
N SER A 286 -2.99 -4.42 2.53
CA SER A 286 -3.03 -5.72 3.22
C SER A 286 -3.71 -5.59 4.60
N LEU A 287 -3.40 -4.53 5.35
CA LEU A 287 -3.94 -4.26 6.69
C LEU A 287 -5.43 -3.90 6.66
N MET A 288 -5.89 -3.14 5.67
CA MET A 288 -7.32 -2.84 5.47
C MET A 288 -8.16 -4.11 5.31
N TYR A 289 -7.58 -5.14 4.70
CA TYR A 289 -8.21 -6.43 4.53
C TYR A 289 -7.71 -7.44 5.56
N GLY A 290 -7.24 -7.00 6.74
CA GLY A 290 -6.96 -7.86 7.89
C GLY A 290 -5.70 -8.72 7.79
N TYR A 291 -4.83 -8.51 6.81
CA TYR A 291 -3.57 -9.24 6.64
C TYR A 291 -2.40 -8.46 7.22
N PRO A 292 -1.35 -9.13 7.72
CA PRO A 292 -0.19 -8.46 8.27
C PRO A 292 0.67 -7.85 7.15
N GLY A 293 0.90 -6.53 7.24
CA GLY A 293 1.73 -5.76 6.31
C GLY A 293 2.81 -4.96 7.03
N ALA A 294 4.01 -4.91 6.46
CA ALA A 294 5.14 -4.10 6.92
C ALA A 294 5.82 -3.40 5.74
N TYR A 295 6.58 -2.34 6.03
CA TYR A 295 7.22 -1.51 5.01
C TYR A 295 8.60 -1.05 5.49
N ALA A 296 9.60 -1.36 4.67
CA ALA A 296 10.97 -0.87 4.81
C ALA A 296 11.30 0.07 3.64
N LEU A 297 11.52 1.34 3.99
CA LEU A 297 11.84 2.46 3.12
C LEU A 297 13.36 2.71 3.14
N GLU A 298 13.90 3.36 2.11
CA GLU A 298 15.32 3.75 1.99
C GLU A 298 15.89 4.61 3.13
N SER A 299 15.03 5.31 3.86
CA SER A 299 15.42 6.21 4.95
C SER A 299 14.20 6.58 5.79
N VAL A 300 14.41 7.32 6.88
CA VAL A 300 13.26 7.96 7.55
C VAL A 300 12.57 8.95 6.60
N VAL A 301 11.22 8.98 6.61
CA VAL A 301 10.38 9.81 5.72
C VAL A 301 10.84 11.26 5.53
N ASP A 302 11.34 11.92 6.59
CA ASP A 302 11.82 13.32 6.53
C ASP A 302 13.15 13.50 5.74
N MET A 303 13.71 12.41 5.21
CA MET A 303 14.99 12.33 4.50
C MET A 303 14.89 11.61 3.16
N SER A 304 13.68 11.17 2.79
CA SER A 304 13.40 10.53 1.50
C SER A 304 13.74 11.44 0.33
N ASN A 305 13.90 10.81 -0.83
CA ASN A 305 14.21 11.47 -2.07
C ASN A 305 13.26 12.66 -2.37
N PRO A 306 13.77 13.91 -2.44
CA PRO A 306 12.94 15.08 -2.71
C PRO A 306 12.52 15.20 -4.18
N TYR A 307 13.03 14.34 -5.06
CA TYR A 307 12.78 14.36 -6.49
C TYR A 307 11.66 13.41 -6.94
N ILE A 308 11.09 12.61 -6.03
CA ILE A 308 9.94 11.76 -6.35
C ILE A 308 8.79 12.57 -6.96
N HIS A 309 8.01 11.90 -7.81
CA HIS A 309 6.91 12.50 -8.57
C HIS A 309 7.32 13.70 -9.44
N SER A 310 8.56 13.70 -9.92
CA SER A 310 9.10 14.71 -10.83
C SER A 310 9.90 14.07 -11.98
N ASP A 311 10.36 14.88 -12.93
CA ASP A 311 11.25 14.44 -14.01
C ASP A 311 12.70 14.28 -13.56
N GLN A 312 13.02 14.66 -12.31
CA GLN A 312 14.34 14.54 -11.69
C GLN A 312 14.51 13.25 -10.89
N ASP A 313 13.46 12.44 -10.71
CA ASP A 313 13.60 11.10 -10.12
C ASP A 313 14.31 10.17 -11.10
N THR A 314 15.64 10.26 -11.11
CA THR A 314 16.53 9.62 -12.07
C THR A 314 17.66 8.85 -11.36
N LEU A 315 18.35 8.01 -12.13
CA LEU A 315 19.42 7.14 -11.64
C LEU A 315 20.57 7.88 -10.93
N GLU A 316 20.79 9.16 -11.22
CA GLU A 316 21.89 9.94 -10.63
C GLU A 316 21.80 10.07 -9.09
N TRP A 317 20.60 9.92 -8.55
CA TRP A 317 20.31 10.04 -7.11
C TRP A 317 20.38 8.70 -6.37
N ILE A 318 20.57 7.60 -7.10
CA ILE A 318 20.48 6.24 -6.55
C ILE A 318 21.85 5.74 -6.10
N ASN A 319 21.92 5.27 -4.86
CA ASN A 319 23.02 4.48 -4.35
C ASN A 319 22.71 2.99 -4.54
N ILE A 320 23.31 2.36 -5.56
CA ILE A 320 23.12 0.92 -5.85
C ILE A 320 23.55 0.04 -4.69
N GLY A 321 24.56 0.45 -3.91
CA GLY A 321 24.95 -0.25 -2.69
C GLY A 321 23.82 -0.28 -1.64
N HIS A 322 23.01 0.77 -1.57
CA HIS A 322 21.83 0.82 -0.71
C HIS A 322 20.68 -0.03 -1.22
N VAL A 323 20.44 -0.01 -2.54
CA VAL A 323 19.49 -0.93 -3.21
C VAL A 323 19.86 -2.39 -2.92
N ARG A 324 21.16 -2.72 -2.95
CA ARG A 324 21.65 -4.04 -2.55
C ARG A 324 21.29 -4.37 -1.10
N LYS A 325 21.42 -3.44 -0.15
CA LYS A 325 21.03 -3.68 1.25
C LYS A 325 19.55 -4.02 1.39
N HIS A 326 18.68 -3.37 0.61
CA HIS A 326 17.27 -3.75 0.51
C HIS A 326 17.08 -5.16 -0.06
N ALA A 327 17.79 -5.52 -1.14
CA ALA A 327 17.79 -6.86 -1.69
C ALA A 327 18.23 -7.93 -0.66
N GLU A 328 19.29 -7.67 0.10
CA GLU A 328 19.75 -8.54 1.19
C GLU A 328 18.66 -8.73 2.28
N LEU A 329 17.99 -7.63 2.68
CA LEU A 329 16.91 -7.67 3.67
C LEU A 329 15.72 -8.50 3.19
N VAL A 330 15.28 -8.32 1.95
CA VAL A 330 14.11 -9.07 1.42
C VAL A 330 14.44 -10.53 1.18
N VAL A 331 15.70 -10.87 0.83
CA VAL A 331 16.16 -12.26 0.76
C VAL A 331 16.16 -12.90 2.14
N ALA A 332 16.60 -12.18 3.18
CA ALA A 332 16.45 -12.64 4.57
C ALA A 332 14.99 -12.88 4.95
N TYR A 333 14.13 -11.91 4.66
CA TYR A 333 12.69 -11.99 4.93
C TYR A 333 12.05 -13.20 4.28
N ILE A 334 12.31 -13.42 2.99
CA ILE A 334 11.81 -14.59 2.27
C ILE A 334 12.42 -15.86 2.87
N SER A 335 13.74 -15.96 3.02
CA SER A 335 14.42 -17.17 3.52
C SER A 335 13.84 -17.64 4.86
N GLU A 336 13.74 -16.74 5.84
CA GLU A 336 13.29 -17.10 7.18
C GLU A 336 11.82 -17.54 7.22
N LEU A 337 10.96 -16.97 6.37
CA LEU A 337 9.54 -17.36 6.31
C LEU A 337 9.29 -18.52 5.34
N ALA A 338 10.09 -18.66 4.29
CA ALA A 338 9.96 -19.69 3.25
C ALA A 338 10.17 -21.09 3.80
N PHE A 339 11.19 -21.25 4.66
CA PHE A 339 11.66 -22.55 5.13
C PHE A 339 11.19 -22.92 6.54
N THR A 340 10.58 -21.97 7.27
CA THR A 340 9.97 -22.28 8.57
C THR A 340 8.70 -23.11 8.38
N GLU A 341 8.67 -24.28 9.02
CA GLU A 341 7.48 -25.13 9.08
C GLU A 341 6.41 -24.48 9.95
N ASP A 342 5.17 -24.43 9.43
CA ASP A 342 3.94 -23.98 10.10
C ASP A 342 4.11 -22.70 10.95
N LEU A 343 3.71 -21.56 10.41
CA LEU A 343 3.60 -20.32 11.17
C LEU A 343 2.16 -20.22 11.72
N PRO A 344 1.87 -20.63 12.97
CA PRO A 344 0.51 -20.63 13.49
C PRO A 344 0.03 -19.22 13.80
N LEU A 345 -1.29 -19.04 13.79
CA LEU A 345 -1.92 -17.84 14.34
C LEU A 345 -1.53 -17.66 15.82
N ALA A 346 -1.21 -16.44 16.20
CA ALA A 346 -0.94 -16.07 17.58
C ALA A 346 -2.25 -16.10 18.39
N SER A 347 -2.26 -16.85 19.49
CA SER A 347 -3.43 -17.00 20.35
C SER A 347 -3.58 -15.86 21.37
N SER A 348 -2.47 -15.23 21.77
CA SER A 348 -2.40 -14.23 22.84
C SER A 348 -2.09 -12.81 22.36
N VAL A 349 -1.32 -12.67 21.28
CA VAL A 349 -0.95 -11.37 20.69
C VAL A 349 -1.81 -11.14 19.45
N LYS A 350 -2.45 -9.97 19.37
CA LYS A 350 -3.27 -9.58 18.23
C LYS A 350 -2.94 -8.15 17.83
N ASP A 351 -2.60 -7.98 16.57
CA ASP A 351 -2.45 -6.69 15.95
C ASP A 351 -3.84 -6.15 15.57
N TYR A 352 -4.02 -4.84 15.74
CA TYR A 352 -5.22 -4.12 15.34
C TYR A 352 -4.81 -2.91 14.54
N MET A 353 -5.58 -2.61 13.50
CA MET A 353 -5.43 -1.39 12.73
C MET A 353 -6.62 -0.47 12.94
N SER A 354 -6.35 0.80 13.20
CA SER A 354 -7.36 1.86 13.24
C SER A 354 -6.95 2.94 12.27
N PHE A 355 -7.86 3.29 11.38
CA PHE A 355 -7.70 4.41 10.46
C PHE A 355 -8.42 5.63 11.00
N GLY A 356 -7.87 6.81 10.70
CA GLY A 356 -8.49 8.09 11.01
C GLY A 356 -9.63 8.42 10.04
N TYR A 357 -10.48 9.38 10.44
CA TYR A 357 -11.53 9.91 9.57
C TYR A 357 -10.96 10.62 8.33
N TYR A 358 -9.80 11.26 8.46
CA TYR A 358 -9.09 11.87 7.33
C TYR A 358 -8.62 10.82 6.34
N ASP A 359 -8.09 9.69 6.82
CA ASP A 359 -7.71 8.55 5.98
C ASP A 359 -8.92 8.04 5.20
N PHE A 360 -10.06 7.85 5.87
CA PHE A 360 -11.31 7.47 5.20
C PHE A 360 -11.71 8.46 4.12
N ILE A 361 -11.69 9.76 4.37
CA ILE A 361 -12.07 10.77 3.37
C ILE A 361 -11.15 10.71 2.15
N ILE A 362 -9.84 10.63 2.36
CA ILE A 362 -8.85 10.55 1.29
C ILE A 362 -9.09 9.27 0.47
N MET A 363 -9.08 8.11 1.12
CA MET A 363 -9.28 6.82 0.44
C MET A 363 -10.62 6.72 -0.26
N PHE A 364 -11.70 7.24 0.34
CA PHE A 364 -13.03 7.24 -0.25
C PHE A 364 -13.10 8.15 -1.49
N SER A 365 -12.40 9.28 -1.47
CA SER A 365 -12.32 10.18 -2.63
C SER A 365 -11.55 9.58 -3.81
N MET A 366 -10.53 8.76 -3.54
CA MET A 366 -9.70 8.12 -4.56
C MET A 366 -10.32 6.82 -5.09
N THR A 367 -10.88 5.99 -4.20
CA THR A 367 -11.43 4.67 -4.55
C THR A 367 -12.84 4.76 -5.14
N ASP A 368 -13.64 5.73 -4.68
CA ASP A 368 -15.07 5.82 -4.97
C ASP A 368 -15.48 7.24 -5.38
N THR A 369 -14.69 7.89 -6.26
CA THR A 369 -14.82 9.32 -6.61
C THR A 369 -16.25 9.74 -6.96
N PHE A 370 -16.98 8.94 -7.76
CA PHE A 370 -18.37 9.25 -8.09
C PHE A 370 -19.29 9.27 -6.87
N ARG A 371 -19.14 8.31 -5.93
CA ARG A 371 -19.91 8.29 -4.69
C ARG A 371 -19.52 9.46 -3.78
N PHE A 372 -18.23 9.79 -3.74
CA PHE A 372 -17.74 10.95 -2.98
C PHE A 372 -18.40 12.25 -3.46
N VAL A 373 -18.47 12.49 -4.77
CA VAL A 373 -19.16 13.67 -5.35
C VAL A 373 -20.64 13.70 -4.95
N TRP A 374 -21.34 12.56 -4.98
CA TRP A 374 -22.72 12.48 -4.51
C TRP A 374 -22.85 12.76 -3.01
N CYS A 375 -21.94 12.26 -2.19
CA CYS A 375 -21.92 12.56 -0.75
C CYS A 375 -21.74 14.07 -0.50
N VAL A 376 -20.86 14.75 -1.24
CA VAL A 376 -20.67 16.20 -1.14
C VAL A 376 -21.96 16.94 -1.52
N ALA A 377 -22.60 16.57 -2.63
CA ALA A 377 -23.86 17.18 -3.06
C ALA A 377 -25.01 16.95 -2.06
N LEU A 378 -25.14 15.73 -1.54
CA LEU A 378 -26.14 15.38 -0.53
C LEU A 378 -25.91 16.14 0.78
N LEU A 379 -24.66 16.23 1.24
CA LEU A 379 -24.30 16.97 2.44
C LEU A 379 -24.61 18.47 2.29
N ALA A 380 -24.24 19.07 1.17
CA ALA A 380 -24.54 20.48 0.89
C ALA A 380 -26.06 20.74 0.90
N THR A 381 -26.84 19.82 0.33
CA THR A 381 -28.31 19.90 0.33
C THR A 381 -28.87 19.78 1.76
N CYS A 382 -28.36 18.86 2.57
CA CYS A 382 -28.74 18.72 3.98
C CYS A 382 -28.44 20.00 4.78
N VAL A 383 -27.26 20.62 4.57
CA VAL A 383 -26.86 21.86 5.25
C VAL A 383 -27.78 23.02 4.84
N ALA A 384 -28.06 23.17 3.54
CA ALA A 384 -28.96 24.21 3.05
C ALA A 384 -30.37 24.06 3.63
N LEU A 385 -30.90 22.82 3.65
CA LEU A 385 -32.21 22.52 4.21
C LEU A 385 -32.24 22.74 5.74
N GLY A 386 -31.16 22.37 6.44
CA GLY A 386 -31.01 22.63 7.87
C GLY A 386 -30.97 24.12 8.19
N GLY A 387 -30.31 24.94 7.37
CA GLY A 387 -30.33 26.40 7.47
C GLY A 387 -31.73 26.97 7.28
N SER A 388 -32.47 26.50 6.26
CA SER A 388 -33.87 26.90 6.06
C SER A 388 -34.76 26.55 7.25
N ILE A 389 -34.63 25.34 7.81
CA ILE A 389 -35.38 24.93 9.01
C ILE A 389 -35.03 25.84 10.18
N TYR A 390 -33.75 26.15 10.37
CA TYR A 390 -33.29 27.02 11.45
C TYR A 390 -33.88 28.43 11.32
N ASP A 391 -33.89 29.00 10.10
CA ASP A 391 -34.48 30.29 9.82
C ASP A 391 -36.01 30.29 9.99
N ASP A 392 -36.69 29.21 9.60
CA ASP A 392 -38.15 29.07 9.80
C ASP A 392 -38.50 28.96 11.29
N VAL A 393 -37.66 28.30 12.09
CA VAL A 393 -37.83 28.19 13.55
C VAL A 393 -37.54 29.52 14.25
N ARG A 394 -36.42 30.19 13.94
CA ARG A 394 -36.07 31.50 14.54
C ARG A 394 -36.93 32.64 14.05
N GLY A 395 -37.28 32.64 12.76
CA GLY A 395 -38.20 33.60 12.16
C GLY A 395 -39.60 33.49 12.74
N GLY A 396 -39.98 32.31 13.25
CA GLY A 396 -41.20 32.11 14.04
C GLY A 396 -41.14 32.73 15.44
N GLU A 397 -39.96 32.84 16.07
CA GLU A 397 -39.80 33.46 17.40
C GLU A 397 -39.76 35.01 17.36
N GLY A 398 -39.48 35.62 16.20
CA GLY A 398 -39.35 37.07 16.04
C GLY A 398 -40.62 37.84 15.67
N VAL A 399 -41.72 37.15 15.35
CA VAL A 399 -42.95 37.79 14.83
C VAL A 399 -44.05 37.92 15.88
N ASP A 400 -43.97 37.19 17.00
CA ASP A 400 -44.98 37.26 18.08
C ASP A 400 -44.78 38.43 19.07
N GLN A 401 -43.70 39.22 18.98
CA GLN A 401 -43.52 40.44 19.79
C GLN A 401 -43.87 41.75 19.07
N ALA A 402 -44.23 41.72 17.78
CA ALA A 402 -44.50 42.94 17.01
C ALA A 402 -45.99 43.33 16.93
N TYR A 403 -46.91 42.51 17.46
CA TYR A 403 -48.35 42.73 17.32
C TYR A 403 -49.12 43.05 18.61
N GLU A 404 -48.44 43.38 19.72
CA GLU A 404 -49.10 43.72 21.00
C GLU A 404 -48.87 45.15 21.50
N VAL A 405 -48.48 46.12 20.63
CA VAL A 405 -48.25 47.53 21.06
C VAL A 405 -49.06 48.58 20.25
N ILE A 406 -49.97 48.19 19.34
CA ILE A 406 -50.82 49.17 18.60
C ILE A 406 -52.31 48.93 18.86
N ALA A 407 -52.70 48.82 20.12
CA ALA A 407 -54.11 48.78 20.50
C ALA A 407 -54.37 49.35 21.92
N HIS A 408 -53.88 50.56 22.21
CA HIS A 408 -54.44 51.41 23.28
C HIS A 408 -53.99 52.86 23.10
N HIS A 409 -54.71 53.61 22.25
CA HIS A 409 -54.87 55.06 22.39
C HIS A 409 -56.12 55.50 21.61
N GLU A 410 -57.26 55.45 22.30
CA GLU A 410 -58.35 56.42 22.18
C GLU A 410 -58.64 56.99 23.56
#